data_AF-A0A920MU59-F1
#
_entry.id   AF-A0A920MU59-F1
#
_cell.length_a   1.000
_cell.length_b   1.000
_cell.length_c   1.000
_cell.angle_alpha   90.00
_cell.angle_beta   90.00
_cell.angle_gamma   90.00
#
_symmetry.space_group_name_H-M   'P 1'
#
loop_
_entity.id
_entity.type
_entity.pdbx_description
1 polymer ?
#
loop_
_entity_poly.entity_id
_entity_poly.type
_entity_poly.pdbx_seq_one_letter_code
_entity_poly.pdbx_strand_id
1 'polypeptide(L)'
;MPAKVRVYELARELDVTNKEIIALCESLGIDAKSHSSSLVEAQADRVRKKAISDGIATEKSQDKAKPNSEAEKDSDPANQGESKRLSRQ
;
A
#
# COMPACT_ATOMS: atom_id res chain seq x y z
N MET A 1 -8.04 -8.70 19.18
CA MET A 1 -7.30 -9.29 18.04
C MET A 1 -7.12 -8.18 17.02
N PRO A 2 -5.91 -7.81 16.58
CA PRO A 2 -5.75 -6.73 15.62
C PRO A 2 -6.39 -7.16 14.29
N ALA A 3 -7.38 -6.40 13.82
CA ALA A 3 -7.95 -6.61 12.50
C ALA A 3 -6.85 -6.38 11.47
N LYS A 4 -6.71 -7.33 10.55
CA LYS A 4 -5.75 -7.27 9.43
C LYS A 4 -6.55 -7.11 8.16
N VAL A 5 -6.30 -6.05 7.42
CA VAL A 5 -6.95 -5.75 6.15
C VAL A 5 -5.97 -6.05 5.05
N ARG A 6 -6.38 -6.78 4.01
CA ARG A 6 -5.52 -7.04 2.86
C ARG A 6 -5.60 -5.89 1.87
N VAL A 7 -4.51 -5.67 1.12
CA VAL A 7 -4.43 -4.61 0.11
C VAL A 7 -5.58 -4.67 -0.90
N TYR A 8 -5.95 -5.86 -1.38
CA TYR A 8 -7.06 -5.99 -2.33
C TYR A 8 -8.44 -5.68 -1.74
N GLU A 9 -8.64 -5.92 -0.44
CA GLU A 9 -9.90 -5.59 0.25
C GLU A 9 -10.01 -4.07 0.38
N LEU A 10 -8.91 -3.41 0.75
CA LEU A 10 -8.84 -1.96 0.87
C LEU A 10 -9.06 -1.27 -0.48
N ALA A 11 -8.46 -1.80 -1.54
CA ALA A 11 -8.63 -1.30 -2.91
C ALA A 11 -10.11 -1.39 -3.36
N ARG A 12 -10.78 -2.51 -3.07
CA ARG A 12 -12.20 -2.72 -3.37
C ARG A 12 -13.12 -1.81 -2.57
N GLU A 13 -12.80 -1.55 -1.31
CA GLU A 13 -13.61 -0.68 -0.44
C GLU A 13 -13.60 0.77 -0.92
N LEU A 14 -12.46 1.24 -1.43
CA LEU A 14 -12.25 2.61 -1.89
C LEU A 14 -12.49 2.80 -3.40
N ASP A 15 -12.82 1.73 -4.13
CA ASP A 15 -12.95 1.69 -5.60
C ASP A 15 -11.71 2.24 -6.34
N VAL A 16 -10.53 1.91 -5.81
CA VAL A 16 -9.23 2.30 -6.39
C VAL A 16 -8.47 1.09 -6.89
N THR A 17 -7.47 1.32 -7.74
CA THR A 17 -6.65 0.20 -8.22
C THR A 17 -5.68 -0.29 -7.14
N ASN A 18 -5.40 -1.60 -7.12
CA ASN A 18 -4.42 -2.16 -6.19
C ASN A 18 -3.02 -1.55 -6.36
N LYS A 19 -2.68 -1.05 -7.57
CA LYS A 19 -1.41 -0.37 -7.83
C LYS A 19 -1.31 0.94 -7.06
N GLU A 20 -2.38 1.73 -7.03
CA GLU A 20 -2.42 2.97 -6.26
C GLU A 20 -2.24 2.70 -4.77
N ILE A 21 -2.93 1.70 -4.21
CA ILE A 21 -2.77 1.32 -2.81
C ILE A 21 -1.33 0.88 -2.49
N ILE A 22 -0.71 0.11 -3.38
CA ILE A 22 0.69 -0.32 -3.21
C ILE A 22 1.62 0.90 -3.23
N ALA A 23 1.47 1.82 -4.18
CA ALA A 23 2.26 3.05 -4.23
C ALA A 23 2.09 3.92 -2.97
N LEU A 24 0.87 4.03 -2.44
CA LEU A 24 0.61 4.72 -1.17
C LEU A 24 1.24 4.00 0.03
N CYS A 25 1.24 2.67 0.04
CA CYS A 25 1.92 1.90 1.07
C CYS A 25 3.43 2.11 1.02
N GLU A 26 4.03 2.09 -0.17
CA GLU A 26 5.46 2.34 -0.40
C GLU A 26 5.84 3.76 0.07
N SER A 27 5.04 4.77 -0.27
CA SER A 27 5.24 6.16 0.18
C SER A 27 5.18 6.32 1.71
N LEU A 28 4.37 5.50 2.38
CA LEU A 28 4.23 5.48 3.84
C LEU A 28 5.26 4.58 4.56
N GLY A 29 6.15 3.92 3.82
CA GLY A 29 7.14 2.98 4.38
C GLY A 29 6.52 1.66 4.87
N ILE A 30 5.38 1.25 4.31
CA ILE A 30 4.69 0.01 4.62
C ILE A 30 5.13 -1.07 3.64
N ASP A 31 5.61 -2.21 4.15
CA ASP A 31 6.08 -3.34 3.33
C ASP A 31 4.90 -4.10 2.66
N ALA A 32 4.33 -3.51 1.63
CA ALA A 32 3.20 -4.05 0.86
C ALA A 32 3.64 -4.46 -0.55
N LYS A 33 4.37 -5.57 -0.67
CA LYS A 33 4.93 -6.06 -1.94
C LYS A 33 3.89 -6.57 -2.94
N SER A 34 2.68 -6.90 -2.50
CA SER A 34 1.65 -7.49 -3.37
C SER A 34 0.24 -7.22 -2.85
N HIS A 35 -0.74 -7.44 -3.72
CA HIS A 35 -2.17 -7.29 -3.44
C HIS A 35 -2.66 -8.20 -2.31
N SER A 36 -1.97 -9.30 -2.02
CA SER A 36 -2.27 -10.21 -0.91
C SER A 36 -1.62 -9.81 0.43
N SER A 37 -0.77 -8.78 0.46
CA SER A 37 -0.16 -8.28 1.68
C SER A 37 -1.22 -7.87 2.69
N SER A 38 -1.03 -8.27 3.95
CA SER A 38 -1.94 -7.97 5.05
C SER A 38 -1.39 -6.78 5.85
N LEU A 39 -2.19 -5.72 5.94
CA LEU A 39 -1.90 -4.51 6.67
C LEU A 39 -2.60 -4.54 8.02
N VAL A 40 -1.97 -3.93 9.02
CA VAL A 40 -2.65 -3.67 10.30
C VAL A 40 -3.66 -2.55 10.09
N GLU A 41 -4.78 -2.56 10.82
CA GLU A 41 -5.80 -1.51 10.73
C GLU A 41 -5.25 -0.08 10.81
N ALA A 42 -4.27 0.18 11.69
CA ALA A 42 -3.60 1.49 11.77
C ALA A 42 -2.85 1.89 10.48
N GLN A 43 -2.32 0.92 9.72
CA GLN A 43 -1.69 1.16 8.42
C GLN A 43 -2.75 1.40 7.34
N ALA A 44 -3.81 0.58 7.33
CA ALA A 44 -4.93 0.76 6.41
C ALA A 44 -5.58 2.14 6.56
N ASP A 45 -5.76 2.62 7.79
CA ASP A 45 -6.35 3.94 8.06
C ASP A 45 -5.51 5.09 7.51
N ARG A 46 -4.18 4.98 7.60
CA ARG A 46 -3.25 5.94 6.99
C ARG A 46 -3.36 5.94 5.47
N VAL A 47 -3.45 4.76 4.87
CA VAL A 47 -3.61 4.61 3.41
C VAL A 47 -4.95 5.18 2.96
N ARG A 48 -6.06 4.94 3.68
CA ARG A 48 -7.37 5.54 3.40
C ARG A 48 -7.29 7.06 3.35
N LYS A 49 -6.73 7.66 4.42
CA LYS A 49 -6.56 9.12 4.52
C LYS A 49 -5.68 9.69 3.41
N LYS A 50 -4.60 8.99 3.06
CA LYS A 50 -3.69 9.41 2.00
C LYS A 50 -4.34 9.30 0.63
N ALA A 51 -5.08 8.22 0.36
CA ALA A 51 -5.83 8.03 -0.89
C ALA A 51 -6.87 9.13 -1.10
N ILE A 52 -7.56 9.55 -0.03
CA ILE A 52 -8.50 10.68 -0.07
C ILE A 52 -7.73 12.01 -0.29
N SER A 53 -6.64 12.22 0.45
CA SER A 53 -5.82 13.43 0.34
C SER A 53 -5.19 13.63 -1.05
N ASP A 54 -4.81 12.54 -1.71
CA ASP A 54 -4.23 12.58 -3.07
C ASP A 54 -5.32 12.58 -4.16
N GLY A 55 -6.61 12.57 -3.79
CA GLY A 55 -7.74 12.56 -4.72
C GLY A 55 -7.89 11.27 -5.53
N ILE A 56 -7.22 10.20 -5.10
CA ILE A 56 -7.19 8.88 -5.75
C ILE A 56 -8.44 8.07 -5.33
N ALA A 57 -8.83 8.14 -4.06
CA ALA A 57 -10.06 7.55 -3.55
C ALA A 57 -11.15 8.63 -3.46
N THR A 58 -12.25 8.41 -4.17
CA THR A 58 -13.43 9.29 -4.09
C THR A 58 -14.25 8.97 -2.85
N GLU A 59 -13.95 9.61 -1.72
CA GLU A 59 -15.00 9.90 -0.75
C GLU A 59 -15.80 11.07 -1.32
N LYS A 60 -17.08 10.86 -1.67
CA LYS A 60 -17.95 11.85 -2.33
C LYS A 60 -17.73 13.27 -1.78
N SER A 61 -17.38 14.19 -2.69
CA SER A 61 -17.32 15.67 -2.61
C SER A 61 -15.99 16.35 -2.27
N GLN A 62 -15.52 17.12 -3.28
CA GLN A 62 -14.76 18.39 -3.24
C GLN A 62 -13.34 18.30 -2.64
N ASP A 63 -12.25 18.72 -3.27
CA ASP A 63 -12.01 19.79 -4.24
C ASP A 63 -10.67 19.51 -4.95
N LYS A 64 -10.52 20.06 -6.15
CA LYS A 64 -9.34 20.07 -7.03
C LYS A 64 -7.96 19.91 -6.35
N ALA A 65 -7.11 19.04 -6.91
CA ALA A 65 -5.87 19.47 -7.58
C ALA A 65 -5.27 18.34 -8.43
N LYS A 66 -4.65 18.77 -9.52
CA LYS A 66 -4.19 18.00 -10.68
C LYS A 66 -2.84 17.29 -10.45
N PRO A 67 -2.51 16.31 -11.33
CA PRO A 67 -1.44 15.34 -11.15
C PRO A 67 -0.07 15.88 -11.57
N ASN A 68 0.99 15.35 -10.96
CA ASN A 68 2.36 15.36 -11.47
C ASN A 68 2.99 14.06 -10.95
N SER A 69 3.25 13.03 -11.77
CA SER A 69 4.43 12.86 -12.65
C SER A 69 5.72 13.30 -11.96
N GLU A 70 6.83 12.57 -11.92
CA GLU A 70 7.26 11.27 -12.43
C GLU A 70 8.68 11.10 -11.86
N ALA A 71 9.17 9.86 -11.67
CA ALA A 71 10.58 9.50 -11.41
C ALA A 71 11.16 9.91 -10.02
N GLU A 72 11.91 9.08 -9.31
CA GLU A 72 13.07 8.35 -9.81
C GLU A 72 13.18 6.90 -9.32
N LYS A 73 13.72 6.10 -10.24
CA LYS A 73 14.35 4.81 -9.98
C LYS A 73 15.54 5.02 -9.04
N ASP A 74 15.56 4.28 -7.95
CA ASP A 74 16.78 3.69 -7.38
C ASP A 74 16.31 2.34 -6.80
N SER A 75 16.51 1.23 -7.51
CA SER A 75 17.71 0.40 -7.38
C SER A 75 18.05 0.11 -5.92
N ASP A 76 17.41 -0.89 -5.30
CA ASP A 76 18.15 -2.06 -4.82
C ASP A 76 17.20 -3.21 -4.43
N PRO A 77 17.33 -4.41 -5.04
CA PRO A 77 16.55 -5.58 -4.69
C PRO A 77 17.22 -6.29 -3.51
N ALA A 78 16.94 -5.86 -2.28
CA ALA A 78 17.54 -6.49 -1.10
C ALA A 78 16.48 -6.93 -0.08
N ASN A 79 16.21 -8.23 -0.15
CA ASN A 79 16.17 -9.11 1.02
C ASN A 79 14.87 -9.13 1.85
N GLN A 80 14.04 -10.13 1.57
CA GLN A 80 13.85 -11.23 2.54
C GLN A 80 13.35 -12.46 1.80
N GLY A 81 14.32 -13.11 1.14
CA GLY A 81 14.21 -14.52 0.80
C GLY A 81 14.20 -15.34 2.09
N GLU A 82 13.46 -16.43 2.01
CA GLU A 82 13.50 -17.55 2.94
C GLU A 82 14.92 -17.82 3.45
N SER A 83 15.09 -17.79 4.77
CA SER A 83 16.19 -18.47 5.44
C SER A 83 15.74 -18.95 6.81
N LYS A 84 14.90 -19.99 6.79
CA LYS A 84 14.91 -21.01 7.85
C LYS A 84 14.62 -22.40 7.28
N ARG A 85 15.36 -22.77 6.24
CA ARG A 85 15.70 -24.18 5.95
C ARG A 85 17.21 -24.34 6.11
N LEU A 86 17.69 -24.21 7.35
CA LEU A 86 18.99 -24.74 7.71
C LEU A 86 18.77 -26.14 8.27
N SER A 87 18.89 -27.12 7.39
CA SER A 87 19.36 -28.44 7.78
C SER A 87 20.74 -28.25 8.41
N ARG A 88 20.88 -28.61 9.69
CA ARG A 88 22.18 -28.84 10.31
C ARG A 88 22.02 -29.96 11.35
N GLN A 89 22.63 -31.09 10.96
CA GLN A 89 22.68 -32.44 11.56
C GLN A 89 21.42 -33.28 11.43
#